data_AF-A0A4Y2FGX2-F1
#
_entry.id   AF-A0A4Y2FGX2-F1
#
_cell.length_a   1.000
_cell.length_b   1.000
_cell.length_c   1.000
_cell.angle_alpha   90.00
_cell.angle_beta   90.00
_cell.angle_gamma   90.00
#
_symmetry.space_group_name_H-M   'P 1'
#
loop_
_entity.id
_entity.type
_entity.pdbx_description
1 polymer ?
#
loop_
_entity_poly.entity_id
_entity_poly.type
_entity_poly.pdbx_seq_one_letter_code
_entity_poly.pdbx_strand_id
1 'polypeptide(L)'
;MFPRGEDGYTINFNQVERGTSNQINNTVYAMSFYACRLMVRSTDNRLLNYRQLLPQYLVYMYAKIEAERLLFIRLNQKNLCVDEYIHLKEDAIKNDSDPANHGKLVILPSTFTGCPRNMHEYVEDDVTYVRHEGKPSLFTTYIFNPNCKEMA
;
A
#
# COMPACT_ATOMS: atom_id res chain seq x y z
N MET A 1 -18.74 6.98 -1.31
CA MET A 1 -20.15 6.55 -1.25
C MET A 1 -20.51 6.31 0.20
N PHE A 2 -21.31 7.20 0.79
CA PHE A 2 -21.79 7.10 2.18
C PHE A 2 -23.32 7.17 2.14
N PRO A 3 -24.04 6.05 2.32
CA PRO A 3 -25.48 5.98 2.11
C PRO A 3 -26.30 6.91 3.02
N ARG A 4 -25.69 7.40 4.10
CA ARG A 4 -26.28 8.31 5.08
C ARG A 4 -25.61 9.69 5.11
N GLY A 5 -24.72 9.99 4.16
CA GLY A 5 -23.93 11.23 4.18
C GLY A 5 -22.91 11.29 5.32
N GLU A 6 -22.49 10.14 5.84
CA GLU A 6 -21.47 10.05 6.89
C GLU A 6 -20.12 10.61 6.41
N ASP A 7 -19.38 11.20 7.35
CA ASP A 7 -18.01 11.63 7.10
C ASP A 7 -17.08 10.46 6.80
N GLY A 8 -16.22 10.66 5.81
CA GLY A 8 -15.18 9.71 5.44
C GLY A 8 -13.99 9.74 6.40
N TYR A 9 -13.02 8.86 6.14
CA TYR A 9 -11.76 8.85 6.87
C TYR A 9 -10.99 10.17 6.66
N THR A 10 -10.44 10.68 7.76
CA THR A 10 -9.49 11.80 7.82
C THR A 10 -8.31 11.40 8.71
N ILE A 11 -7.11 11.94 8.45
CA ILE A 11 -5.84 11.50 9.08
C ILE A 11 -5.80 11.78 10.59
N ASN A 12 -6.74 12.57 11.13
CA ASN A 12 -6.79 13.00 12.54
C ASN A 12 -7.91 12.34 13.36
N PHE A 13 -8.37 11.13 12.99
CA PHE A 13 -9.30 10.39 13.84
C PHE A 13 -8.58 9.87 15.09
N ASN A 14 -9.01 10.29 16.28
CA ASN A 14 -8.50 9.78 17.55
C ASN A 14 -9.13 8.42 17.88
N GLN A 15 -8.31 7.51 18.41
CA GLN A 15 -8.81 6.23 18.92
C GLN A 15 -9.56 6.43 20.25
N VAL A 16 -10.76 5.84 20.35
CA VAL A 16 -11.57 5.84 21.58
C VAL A 16 -11.69 4.41 22.09
N GLU A 17 -11.35 4.18 23.36
CA GLU A 17 -11.57 2.87 24.00
C GLU A 17 -13.05 2.64 24.33
N ARG A 18 -13.49 1.38 24.23
CA ARG A 18 -14.83 1.00 24.71
C ARG A 18 -14.84 0.92 26.22
N GLY A 19 -15.47 1.91 26.86
CA GLY A 19 -15.77 1.89 28.30
C GLY A 19 -15.14 3.02 29.11
N THR A 20 -14.16 3.73 28.55
CA THR A 20 -13.53 4.88 29.19
C THR A 20 -13.52 6.05 28.23
N SER A 21 -14.02 7.23 28.64
CA SER A 21 -13.95 8.48 27.86
C SER A 21 -12.52 9.05 27.77
N ASN A 22 -11.51 8.19 27.83
CA ASN A 22 -10.13 8.60 27.67
C ASN A 22 -9.79 8.46 26.19
N GLN A 23 -9.67 9.58 25.50
CA GLN A 23 -9.08 9.60 24.17
C GLN A 23 -7.64 9.13 24.31
N ILE A 24 -7.29 8.04 23.66
CA ILE A 24 -5.88 7.72 23.49
C ILE A 24 -5.38 8.71 22.44
N ASN A 25 -4.23 9.35 22.69
CA ASN A 25 -3.55 10.23 21.73
C ASN A 25 -3.01 9.48 20.49
N ASN A 26 -3.54 8.29 20.18
CA ASN A 26 -3.16 7.48 19.04
C ASN A 26 -4.13 7.76 17.90
N THR A 27 -3.58 8.14 16.75
CA THR A 27 -4.33 8.32 15.51
C THR A 27 -4.75 6.96 14.95
N VAL A 28 -6.00 6.87 14.50
CA VAL A 28 -6.54 5.70 13.84
C VAL A 28 -6.00 5.65 12.42
N TYR A 29 -5.32 4.56 12.08
CA TYR A 29 -4.84 4.29 10.74
C TYR A 29 -6.01 4.00 9.77
N ALA A 30 -5.94 4.44 8.51
CA ALA A 30 -7.01 4.25 7.54
C ALA A 30 -7.40 2.77 7.38
N MET A 31 -6.43 1.86 7.42
CA MET A 31 -6.71 0.44 7.26
C MET A 31 -7.57 -0.10 8.41
N SER A 32 -7.34 0.31 9.66
CA SER A 32 -8.15 -0.16 10.79
C SER A 32 -9.56 0.43 10.73
N PHE A 33 -9.70 1.69 10.30
CA PHE A 33 -10.99 2.32 10.05
C PHE A 33 -11.79 1.59 8.96
N TYR A 34 -11.18 1.30 7.82
CA TYR A 34 -11.84 0.63 6.70
C TYR A 34 -12.11 -0.85 6.97
N ALA A 35 -11.20 -1.55 7.65
CA ALA A 35 -11.42 -2.92 8.10
C ALA A 35 -12.63 -3.01 9.04
N CYS A 36 -12.77 -2.06 9.98
CA CYS A 36 -13.94 -1.98 10.86
C CYS A 36 -15.26 -1.81 10.11
N ARG A 37 -15.26 -1.12 8.96
CA ARG A 37 -16.44 -0.90 8.11
C ARG A 37 -16.79 -2.10 7.22
N LEU A 38 -15.79 -2.91 6.86
CA LEU A 38 -15.96 -4.12 6.06
C LEU A 38 -16.23 -5.36 6.91
N MET A 39 -15.96 -5.30 8.22
CA MET A 39 -16.19 -6.40 9.15
C MET A 39 -17.67 -6.81 9.16
N VAL A 40 -17.93 -8.10 8.96
CA VAL A 40 -19.28 -8.68 9.06
C VAL A 40 -19.75 -8.63 10.51
N ARG A 41 -20.89 -7.98 10.75
CA ARG A 41 -21.55 -7.89 12.06
C ARG A 41 -22.98 -8.42 11.98
N SER A 42 -23.57 -8.77 13.13
CA SER A 42 -25.00 -9.13 13.22
C SER A 42 -25.92 -7.94 12.89
N THR A 43 -25.41 -6.71 13.01
CA THR A 43 -26.05 -5.49 12.54
C THR A 43 -25.98 -5.37 11.01
N ASP A 44 -26.86 -4.56 10.42
CA ASP A 44 -26.96 -4.39 8.96
C ASP A 44 -25.64 -3.91 8.31
N ASN A 45 -24.98 -4.79 7.54
CA ASN A 45 -23.74 -4.49 6.81
C ASN A 45 -24.06 -4.03 5.38
N ARG A 46 -24.76 -2.89 5.28
CA ARG A 46 -25.26 -2.39 3.99
C ARG A 46 -24.16 -2.15 2.94
N LEU A 47 -22.93 -1.89 3.38
CA LEU A 47 -21.75 -1.76 2.51
C LEU A 47 -21.43 -3.06 1.75
N LEU A 48 -21.59 -4.22 2.40
CA LEU A 48 -21.35 -5.53 1.81
C LEU A 48 -22.48 -5.96 0.86
N ASN A 49 -23.66 -5.36 1.00
CA ASN A 49 -24.83 -5.66 0.17
C ASN A 49 -24.83 -4.91 -1.17
N TYR A 50 -23.89 -3.98 -1.38
CA TYR A 50 -23.71 -3.34 -2.68
C TYR A 50 -23.05 -4.34 -3.64
N ARG A 51 -23.78 -4.85 -4.64
CA ARG A 51 -23.25 -5.83 -5.60
C ARG A 51 -22.12 -5.23 -6.46
N GLN A 52 -22.49 -4.55 -7.53
CA GLN A 52 -21.53 -4.01 -8.51
C GLN A 52 -20.74 -2.79 -8.00
N LEU A 53 -21.24 -2.10 -6.96
CA LEU A 53 -20.61 -0.89 -6.42
C LEU A 53 -19.59 -1.17 -5.31
N LEU A 54 -19.55 -2.39 -4.76
CA LEU A 54 -18.59 -2.77 -3.73
C LEU A 54 -17.15 -2.82 -4.24
N PRO A 55 -16.84 -3.40 -5.42
CA PRO A 55 -15.49 -3.33 -5.96
C PRO A 55 -14.98 -1.90 -6.12
N GLN A 56 -15.81 -0.98 -6.62
CA GLN A 56 -15.44 0.43 -6.77
C GLN A 56 -15.17 1.10 -5.41
N TYR A 57 -15.97 0.76 -4.40
CA TYR A 57 -15.73 1.19 -3.02
C TYR A 57 -14.39 0.66 -2.49
N LEU A 58 -14.12 -0.63 -2.65
CA LEU A 58 -12.88 -1.26 -2.18
C LEU A 58 -11.64 -0.64 -2.82
N VAL A 59 -11.64 -0.44 -4.14
CA VAL A 59 -10.54 0.21 -4.86
C VAL A 59 -10.29 1.63 -4.35
N TYR A 60 -11.36 2.40 -4.13
CA TYR A 60 -11.23 3.76 -3.61
C TYR A 60 -10.67 3.78 -2.17
N MET A 61 -11.07 2.83 -1.32
CA MET A 61 -10.51 2.71 0.04
C MET A 61 -9.07 2.24 0.03
N TYR A 62 -8.71 1.32 -0.84
CA TYR A 62 -7.33 0.90 -1.04
C TYR A 62 -6.43 2.08 -1.43
N ALA A 63 -6.86 2.91 -2.38
CA ALA A 63 -6.12 4.10 -2.78
C ALA A 63 -5.87 5.08 -1.61
N LYS A 64 -6.85 5.23 -0.70
CA LYS A 64 -6.68 6.05 0.50
C LYS A 64 -5.70 5.46 1.50
N ILE A 65 -5.76 4.15 1.72
CA ILE A 65 -4.81 3.44 2.60
C ILE A 65 -3.40 3.59 2.05
N GLU A 66 -3.19 3.37 0.75
CA GLU A 66 -1.88 3.52 0.11
C GLU A 66 -1.37 4.96 0.13
N ALA A 67 -2.25 5.95 -0.05
CA ALA A 67 -1.87 7.36 0.09
C ALA A 67 -1.35 7.69 1.50
N GLU A 68 -1.98 7.16 2.55
CA GLU A 68 -1.51 7.32 3.92
C GLU A 68 -0.16 6.60 4.16
N ARG A 69 0.02 5.39 3.61
CA ARG A 69 1.31 4.66 3.69
C ARG A 69 2.44 5.44 3.03
N LEU A 70 2.20 5.98 1.84
CA LEU A 70 3.18 6.79 1.12
C LEU A 70 3.51 8.08 1.87
N LEU A 71 2.51 8.72 2.48
CA LEU A 71 2.72 9.89 3.33
C LEU A 71 3.57 9.53 4.55
N PHE A 72 3.27 8.41 5.22
CA PHE A 72 4.07 7.91 6.34
C PHE A 72 5.53 7.68 5.93
N ILE A 73 5.78 7.00 4.81
CA ILE A 73 7.13 6.76 4.28
C ILE A 73 7.85 8.09 4.00
N ARG A 74 7.16 9.06 3.39
CA ARG A 74 7.70 10.40 3.07
C ARG A 74 8.09 11.20 4.32
N LEU A 75 7.32 11.09 5.39
CA LEU A 75 7.56 11.80 6.66
C LEU A 75 8.63 11.11 7.51
N ASN A 76 8.68 9.78 7.50
CA ASN A 76 9.54 8.97 8.37
C ASN A 76 10.82 8.47 7.70
N GLN A 77 11.27 9.10 6.61
CA GLN A 77 12.49 8.71 5.86
C GLN A 77 13.72 8.52 6.78
N LYS A 78 13.90 9.38 7.80
CA LYS A 78 15.03 9.26 8.74
C LYS A 78 14.96 7.98 9.59
N ASN A 79 13.76 7.60 10.04
CA ASN A 79 13.55 6.41 10.87
C ASN A 79 13.67 5.11 10.06
N LEU A 80 13.44 5.18 8.75
CA LEU A 80 13.63 4.06 7.82
C LEU A 80 15.11 3.83 7.44
N CYS A 81 16.04 4.47 8.17
CA CYS A 81 17.48 4.46 7.91
C CYS A 81 17.81 4.76 6.44
N VAL A 82 17.10 5.74 5.85
CA VAL A 82 17.32 6.09 4.44
C VAL A 82 18.75 6.58 4.18
N ASP A 83 19.42 7.05 5.23
CA ASP A 83 20.81 7.50 5.22
C ASP A 83 21.81 6.36 4.93
N GLU A 84 21.46 5.07 5.08
CA GLU A 84 22.31 3.95 4.62
C GLU A 84 22.29 3.79 3.09
N TYR A 85 21.30 4.36 2.41
CA TYR A 85 21.15 4.25 0.95
C TYR A 85 21.82 5.41 0.20
N ILE A 86 22.99 5.85 0.67
CA ILE A 86 23.75 6.98 0.07
C ILE A 86 23.99 6.74 -1.42
N HIS A 87 24.38 5.52 -1.80
CA HIS A 87 24.64 5.17 -3.19
C HIS A 87 23.38 5.26 -4.07
N LEU A 88 22.22 4.84 -3.55
CA LEU A 88 20.94 4.93 -4.27
C LEU A 88 20.51 6.38 -4.47
N LYS A 89 20.74 7.24 -3.47
CA LYS A 89 20.45 8.67 -3.55
C LYS A 89 21.36 9.34 -4.58
N GLU A 90 22.64 9.01 -4.60
CA GLU A 90 23.58 9.52 -5.60
C GLU A 90 23.25 9.06 -7.01
N ASP A 91 22.89 7.79 -7.20
CA ASP A 91 22.51 7.26 -8.52
C ASP A 91 21.21 7.88 -9.02
N ALA A 92 20.23 8.12 -8.15
CA ALA A 92 19.02 8.84 -8.51
C ALA A 92 19.34 10.30 -8.95
N ILE A 93 20.29 10.95 -8.28
CA ILE A 93 20.72 12.32 -8.62
C ILE A 93 21.55 12.35 -9.91
N LYS A 94 22.38 11.33 -10.17
CA LYS A 94 23.23 11.24 -11.37
C LYS A 94 22.44 10.88 -12.63
N ASN A 95 21.39 10.08 -12.50
CA ASN A 95 20.56 9.66 -13.63
C ASN A 95 19.51 10.72 -14.04
N ASP A 96 19.25 11.73 -13.21
CA ASP A 96 18.22 12.75 -13.45
C ASP A 96 18.85 14.15 -13.62
N SER A 97 18.85 14.65 -14.86
CA SER A 97 19.75 15.70 -15.34
C SER A 97 19.44 17.13 -14.89
N ASP A 98 18.47 17.39 -14.00
CA ASP A 98 18.05 18.77 -13.64
C ASP A 98 17.82 19.00 -12.12
N PRO A 99 18.84 19.40 -11.35
CA PRO A 99 18.72 19.57 -9.89
C PRO A 99 17.79 20.72 -9.44
N ALA A 100 17.33 21.56 -10.36
CA ALA A 100 16.48 22.72 -10.07
C ALA A 100 14.96 22.43 -10.09
N ASN A 101 14.53 21.31 -10.68
CA ASN A 101 13.11 20.97 -10.87
C ASN A 101 12.57 19.93 -9.87
N HIS A 102 13.37 19.48 -8.91
CA HIS A 102 13.01 18.33 -8.10
C HIS A 102 12.30 18.70 -6.81
N GLY A 103 11.12 18.11 -6.60
CA GLY A 103 10.52 17.99 -5.28
C GLY A 103 11.40 17.15 -4.34
N LYS A 104 10.96 16.99 -3.08
CA LYS A 104 11.68 16.17 -2.09
C LYS A 104 11.81 14.73 -2.57
N LEU A 105 13.04 14.26 -2.80
CA LEU A 105 13.35 12.86 -3.12
C LEU A 105 12.94 11.96 -1.94
N VAL A 106 12.12 10.94 -2.21
CA VAL A 106 11.65 9.96 -1.23
C VAL A 106 12.08 8.58 -1.70
N ILE A 107 12.88 7.90 -0.90
CA ILE A 107 13.29 6.52 -1.18
C ILE A 107 12.22 5.59 -0.60
N LEU A 108 11.65 4.75 -1.46
CA LEU A 108 10.70 3.73 -1.04
C LEU A 108 11.47 2.54 -0.45
N PRO A 109 10.98 1.94 0.65
CA PRO A 109 11.52 0.68 1.14
C PRO A 109 11.20 -0.46 0.18
N SER A 110 11.95 -1.56 0.24
CA SER A 110 11.68 -2.76 -0.57
C SER A 110 10.37 -3.46 -0.20
N THR A 111 9.86 -3.24 1.02
CA THR A 111 8.54 -3.70 1.46
C THR A 111 7.36 -3.07 0.71
N PHE A 112 7.59 -2.04 -0.11
CA PHE A 112 6.56 -1.43 -0.94
C PHE A 112 6.41 -2.20 -2.26
N THR A 113 5.33 -2.96 -2.40
CA THR A 113 5.09 -3.79 -3.59
C THR A 113 5.11 -2.97 -4.88
N GLY A 114 5.86 -3.46 -5.86
CA GLY A 114 5.96 -2.82 -7.19
C GLY A 114 6.95 -1.65 -7.26
N CYS A 115 7.62 -1.25 -6.15
CA CYS A 115 8.76 -0.35 -6.27
C CYS A 115 9.95 -1.07 -6.93
N PRO A 116 10.89 -0.32 -7.56
CA PRO A 116 12.10 -0.91 -8.14
C PRO A 116 12.89 -1.79 -7.15
N ARG A 117 12.93 -1.41 -5.87
CA ARG A 117 13.63 -2.18 -4.83
C ARG A 117 12.94 -3.51 -4.50
N ASN A 118 11.61 -3.51 -4.44
CA ASN A 118 10.84 -4.74 -4.24
C ASN A 118 11.11 -5.73 -5.38
N MET A 119 11.18 -5.25 -6.63
CA MET A 119 11.53 -6.10 -7.76
C MET A 119 12.98 -6.59 -7.69
N HIS A 120 13.92 -5.74 -7.28
CA HIS A 120 15.32 -6.12 -7.12
C HIS A 120 15.50 -7.21 -6.08
N GLU A 121 14.86 -7.07 -4.91
CA GLU A 121 14.91 -8.08 -3.84
C GLU A 121 14.35 -9.43 -4.33
N TYR A 122 13.23 -9.43 -5.07
CA TYR A 122 12.72 -10.67 -5.68
C TYR A 122 13.70 -11.31 -6.67
N VAL A 123 14.44 -10.50 -7.43
CA VAL A 123 15.45 -11.03 -8.36
C VAL A 123 16.65 -11.60 -7.59
N GLU A 124 17.09 -10.92 -6.54
CA GLU A 124 18.15 -11.42 -5.67
C GLU A 124 17.75 -12.74 -5.00
N ASP A 125 16.53 -12.80 -4.46
CA ASP A 125 15.95 -14.01 -3.87
C ASP A 125 15.87 -15.16 -4.90
N ASP A 126 15.39 -14.89 -6.11
CA ASP A 126 15.33 -15.92 -7.17
C ASP A 126 16.73 -16.41 -7.56
N VAL A 127 17.71 -15.50 -7.68
CA VAL A 127 19.11 -15.88 -7.96
C VAL A 127 19.71 -16.71 -6.82
N THR A 128 19.42 -16.37 -5.56
CA THR A 128 19.89 -17.15 -4.40
C THR A 128 19.24 -18.54 -4.37
N TYR A 129 17.94 -18.62 -4.66
CA TYR A 129 17.21 -19.87 -4.78
C TYR A 129 17.81 -20.77 -5.87
N VAL A 130 18.03 -20.24 -7.08
CA VAL A 130 18.64 -20.97 -8.21
C VAL A 130 20.06 -21.45 -7.89
N ARG A 131 20.84 -20.66 -7.13
CA ARG A 131 22.18 -21.06 -6.69
C ARG A 131 22.14 -22.22 -5.68
N HIS A 132 21.12 -22.27 -4.81
CA HIS A 132 21.00 -23.28 -3.77
C HIS A 132 20.34 -24.57 -4.26
N GLU A 133 19.18 -24.46 -4.92
CA GLU A 133 18.36 -25.60 -5.37
C GLU A 133 18.67 -26.05 -6.80
N GLY A 134 19.46 -25.26 -7.53
CA GLY A 134 19.75 -25.50 -8.95
C GLY A 134 18.71 -24.87 -9.88
N LYS A 135 19.02 -24.91 -11.18
CA LYS A 135 18.19 -24.25 -12.20
C LYS A 135 16.84 -24.99 -12.37
N PRO A 136 15.70 -24.30 -12.28
CA PRO A 136 14.41 -24.92 -12.55
C PRO A 136 14.35 -25.43 -13.99
N SER A 137 13.84 -26.66 -14.15
CA SER A 137 13.72 -27.34 -15.43
C SER A 137 12.35 -27.12 -16.10
N LEU A 138 11.35 -26.67 -15.34
CA LEU A 138 9.99 -26.45 -15.79
C LEU A 138 9.57 -25.00 -15.55
N PHE A 139 9.16 -24.32 -16.61
CA PHE A 139 8.55 -22.99 -16.55
C PHE A 139 7.12 -23.09 -17.07
N THR A 140 6.14 -22.75 -16.23
CA THR A 140 4.74 -22.67 -16.63
C THR A 140 4.36 -21.22 -16.83
N THR A 141 4.13 -20.81 -18.07
CA THR A 141 3.65 -19.46 -18.39
C THR A 141 2.14 -19.48 -18.60
N TYR A 142 1.40 -18.77 -17.74
CA TYR A 142 -0.02 -18.51 -17.95
C TYR A 142 -0.17 -17.20 -18.73
N ILE A 143 -0.66 -17.27 -19.96
CA ILE A 143 -0.97 -16.10 -20.78
C ILE A 143 -2.44 -15.77 -20.57
N PHE A 144 -2.71 -14.64 -19.92
CA PHE A 144 -4.08 -14.15 -19.76
C PHE A 144 -4.52 -13.42 -21.03
N ASN A 145 -5.55 -13.91 -21.71
CA ASN A 145 -6.11 -13.26 -22.89
C ASN A 145 -7.10 -12.16 -22.44
N PRO A 146 -6.83 -10.86 -22.72
CA PRO A 146 -7.71 -9.77 -22.31
C PRO A 146 -9.09 -9.79 -22.99
N ASN A 147 -9.29 -10.59 -24.04
CA ASN A 147 -10.58 -10.76 -24.71
C ASN A 147 -11.44 -11.91 -24.12
N CYS A 148 -11.00 -12.54 -23.02
CA CYS A 148 -11.77 -13.61 -22.39
C CYS A 148 -13.09 -13.08 -21.80
N LYS A 149 -14.21 -13.63 -22.26
CA LYS A 149 -15.59 -13.29 -21.82
C LYS A 149 -15.84 -13.50 -20.32
N GLU A 150 -14.99 -14.25 -19.63
CA GLU A 150 -15.09 -14.51 -18.18
C GLU A 150 -14.73 -13.28 -17.32
N MET A 151 -14.16 -12.23 -17.92
CA MET A 151 -13.81 -10.97 -17.24
C MET A 151 -14.80 -9.81 -17.50
N ALA A 152 -15.91 -10.06 -18.19
CA ALA A 152 -16.95 -9.07 -18.49
C ALA A 152 -18.03 -8.98 -17.41
#